data_AF-A0A3C0GV84-F1
#
_entry.id   AF-A0A3C0GV84-F1
#
_cell.length_a   1.000
_cell.length_b   1.000
_cell.length_c   1.000
_cell.angle_alpha   90.00
_cell.angle_beta   90.00
_cell.angle_gamma   90.00
#
_symmetry.space_group_name_H-M   'P 1'
#
loop_
_entity.id
_entity.type
_entity.pdbx_description
1 polymer ?
#
loop_
_entity_poly.entity_id
_entity_poly.type
_entity_poly.pdbx_seq_one_letter_code
_entity_poly.pdbx_strand_id
1 'polypeptide(L)'
;NPFPLVLIGFSAFLIAFAGLLFAPMKAPWLWAILLGIGPSTFPLALTLINLRTRTPAGSAALSGFMQGVGYAFSCLGPFLFGWLHEISGAWYLPFGFLVFCALVLLTASWVACKPQKLEDQW
;
A
#
# COMPACT_ATOMS: atom_id res chain seq x y z
N ASN A 1 -11.87 8.61 12.22
CA ASN A 1 -10.47 8.21 11.95
C ASN A 1 -10.53 6.99 11.01
N PRO A 2 -10.06 7.08 9.75
CA PRO A 2 -10.17 5.98 8.79
C PRO A 2 -9.07 4.91 8.92
N PHE A 3 -8.16 5.04 9.89
CA PHE A 3 -7.07 4.07 10.11
C PHE A 3 -7.52 2.60 10.27
N PRO A 4 -8.69 2.26 10.85
CA PRO A 4 -9.16 0.87 10.87
C PRO A 4 -9.29 0.22 9.48
N LEU A 5 -9.62 1.00 8.43
CA LEU A 5 -9.68 0.48 7.05
C LEU A 5 -8.30 0.07 6.54
N VAL A 6 -7.25 0.80 6.95
CA VAL A 6 -5.86 0.48 6.63
C VAL A 6 -5.45 -0.81 7.32
N LEU A 7 -5.84 -1.01 8.58
CA LEU A 7 -5.55 -2.25 9.31
C LEU A 7 -6.20 -3.47 8.65
N ILE A 8 -7.41 -3.33 8.11
CA ILE A 8 -8.07 -4.39 7.35
C ILE A 8 -7.27 -4.72 6.08
N GLY A 9 -6.92 -3.71 5.28
CA GLY A 9 -6.14 -3.90 4.06
C GLY A 9 -4.74 -4.51 4.34
N PHE A 10 -4.06 -4.01 5.36
CA PHE A 10 -2.76 -4.53 5.81
C PHE A 10 -2.84 -5.99 6.26
N SER A 11 -3.84 -6.33 7.08
CA SER A 11 -4.03 -7.71 7.54
C SER A 11 -4.36 -8.64 6.38
N ALA A 12 -5.20 -8.20 5.44
CA ALA A 12 -5.52 -8.96 4.23
C ALA A 12 -4.27 -9.24 3.38
N PHE A 13 -3.39 -8.24 3.19
CA PHE A 13 -2.11 -8.44 2.52
C PHE A 13 -1.23 -9.46 3.25
N LEU A 14 -1.04 -9.34 4.57
CA LEU A 14 -0.20 -10.28 5.31
C LEU A 14 -0.71 -11.72 5.22
N ILE A 15 -2.02 -11.93 5.36
CA ILE A 15 -2.62 -13.26 5.28
C ILE A 15 -2.47 -13.82 3.87
N ALA A 16 -2.73 -13.00 2.83
CA ALA A 16 -2.58 -13.44 1.44
C ALA A 16 -1.13 -13.77 1.07
N PHE A 17 -0.18 -12.95 1.51
CA PHE A 17 1.25 -13.16 1.26
C PHE A 17 1.75 -14.43 1.94
N ALA A 18 1.38 -14.65 3.22
CA ALA A 18 1.71 -15.89 3.91
C ALA A 18 1.05 -17.11 3.23
N GLY A 19 -0.23 -17.00 2.86
CA GLY A 19 -0.96 -18.06 2.16
C GLY A 19 -0.32 -18.46 0.84
N LEU A 20 0.06 -17.49 0.01
CA LEU A 20 0.73 -17.73 -1.26
C LEU A 20 2.16 -18.27 -1.10
N LEU A 21 2.88 -17.86 -0.06
CA LEU A 21 4.25 -18.32 0.18
C LEU A 21 4.29 -19.77 0.69
N PHE A 22 3.40 -20.15 1.60
CA PHE A 22 3.45 -21.45 2.28
C PHE A 22 2.46 -22.48 1.77
N ALA A 23 1.35 -22.04 1.16
CA ALA A 23 0.25 -22.92 0.76
C ALA A 23 -0.53 -22.39 -0.47
N PRO A 24 0.14 -22.08 -1.60
CA PRO A 24 -0.46 -21.37 -2.72
C PRO A 24 -1.70 -22.08 -3.29
N MET A 25 -1.67 -23.41 -3.37
CA MET A 25 -2.75 -24.21 -3.96
C MET A 25 -3.83 -24.65 -2.95
N LYS A 26 -3.69 -24.37 -1.64
CA LYS A 26 -4.68 -24.81 -0.65
C LYS A 26 -5.98 -24.01 -0.72
N ALA A 27 -5.91 -22.72 -1.04
CA ALA A 27 -7.08 -21.83 -1.10
C ALA A 27 -6.87 -20.66 -2.07
N PRO A 28 -6.62 -20.89 -3.37
CA PRO A 28 -6.27 -19.85 -4.33
C PRO A 28 -7.33 -18.73 -4.43
N TRP A 29 -8.61 -19.09 -4.34
CA TRP A 29 -9.71 -18.11 -4.31
C TRP A 29 -9.65 -17.20 -3.09
N LEU A 30 -9.35 -17.74 -1.91
CA LEU A 30 -9.20 -16.95 -0.68
C LEU A 30 -8.02 -15.97 -0.81
N TRP A 31 -6.88 -16.44 -1.30
CA TRP A 31 -5.70 -15.61 -1.51
C TRP A 31 -5.98 -14.47 -2.49
N ALA A 32 -6.66 -14.75 -3.60
CA ALA A 32 -7.04 -13.74 -4.58
C ALA A 32 -8.00 -12.68 -4.01
N ILE A 33 -9.01 -13.09 -3.24
CA ILE A 33 -9.96 -12.17 -2.59
C ILE A 33 -9.23 -11.26 -1.59
N LEU A 34 -8.36 -11.82 -0.74
CA LEU A 34 -7.60 -11.04 0.22
C LEU A 34 -6.63 -10.05 -0.46
N LEU A 35 -5.98 -10.45 -1.56
CA LEU A 35 -5.19 -9.55 -2.39
C LEU A 35 -6.03 -8.43 -3.02
N GLY A 36 -7.30 -8.65 -3.31
CA GLY A 36 -8.21 -7.61 -3.80
C GLY A 36 -8.63 -6.59 -2.72
N ILE A 37 -8.64 -7.00 -1.45
CA ILE A 37 -9.00 -6.12 -0.33
C ILE A 37 -7.86 -5.16 0.01
N GLY A 38 -6.60 -5.60 -0.01
CA GLY A 38 -5.45 -4.77 0.35
C GLY A 38 -5.35 -3.42 -0.42
N PRO A 39 -5.53 -3.40 -1.75
CA PRO A 39 -5.54 -2.18 -2.57
C PRO A 39 -6.65 -1.19 -2.26
N SER A 40 -7.65 -1.54 -1.43
CA SER A 40 -8.68 -0.58 -0.98
C SER A 40 -8.12 0.64 -0.23
N THR A 41 -6.85 0.56 0.20
CA THR A 41 -6.08 1.70 0.74
C THR A 41 -5.83 2.80 -0.31
N PHE A 42 -5.84 2.48 -1.61
CA PHE A 42 -5.68 3.45 -2.70
C PHE A 42 -6.84 4.46 -2.80
N PRO A 43 -8.12 4.04 -2.96
CA PRO A 43 -9.23 4.98 -2.95
C PRO A 43 -9.35 5.73 -1.63
N LEU A 44 -9.00 5.09 -0.50
CA LEU A 44 -8.92 5.78 0.79
C LEU A 44 -7.89 6.93 0.76
N ALA A 45 -6.72 6.71 0.16
CA ALA A 45 -5.71 7.76 0.02
C ALA A 45 -6.23 8.94 -0.82
N LEU A 46 -6.96 8.68 -1.91
CA LEU A 46 -7.60 9.73 -2.72
C LEU A 46 -8.64 10.52 -1.92
N THR A 47 -9.44 9.86 -1.09
CA THR A 47 -10.37 10.53 -0.17
C THR A 47 -9.61 11.38 0.86
N LEU A 48 -8.53 10.85 1.42
CA LEU A 48 -7.72 11.56 2.41
C LEU A 48 -7.10 12.82 1.84
N ILE A 49 -6.62 12.82 0.59
CA ILE A 49 -6.10 14.03 -0.06
C ILE A 49 -7.09 15.18 0.07
N ASN A 50 -8.36 14.95 -0.28
CA ASN A 50 -9.39 15.98 -0.22
C ASN A 50 -9.74 16.39 1.22
N LEU A 51 -9.74 15.45 2.16
CA LEU A 51 -10.00 15.71 3.59
C LEU A 51 -8.84 16.38 4.33
N ARG A 52 -7.65 16.44 3.72
CA ARG A 52 -6.41 16.93 4.33
C ARG A 52 -5.91 18.23 3.69
N THR A 53 -6.59 18.74 2.68
CA THR A 53 -6.34 20.03 2.06
C THR A 53 -7.51 20.98 2.30
N ARG A 54 -7.29 22.29 2.17
CA ARG A 54 -8.30 23.34 2.34
C ARG A 54 -8.95 23.77 1.03
N THR A 55 -8.24 23.62 -0.09
CA THR A 55 -8.64 24.19 -1.38
C THR A 55 -8.64 23.13 -2.49
N PRO A 56 -9.51 23.27 -3.52
CA PRO A 56 -9.48 22.40 -4.69
C PRO A 56 -8.13 22.40 -5.42
N ALA A 57 -7.47 23.57 -5.50
CA ALA A 57 -6.14 23.70 -6.10
C ALA A 57 -5.07 22.93 -5.29
N GLY A 58 -5.12 23.00 -3.95
CA GLY A 58 -4.25 22.21 -3.08
C GLY A 58 -4.47 20.71 -3.23
N SER A 59 -5.72 20.26 -3.30
CA SER A 59 -6.04 18.84 -3.57
C SER A 59 -5.49 18.36 -4.91
N ALA A 60 -5.63 19.17 -5.97
CA ALA A 60 -5.15 18.84 -7.30
C ALA A 60 -3.61 18.75 -7.34
N ALA A 61 -2.93 19.73 -6.74
CA ALA A 61 -1.47 19.75 -6.66
C ALA A 61 -0.92 18.55 -5.85
N LEU A 62 -1.50 18.28 -4.67
CA LEU A 62 -1.10 17.16 -3.83
C LEU A 62 -1.34 15.81 -4.53
N SER A 63 -2.50 15.66 -5.18
CA SER A 63 -2.82 14.46 -5.96
C SER A 63 -1.86 14.25 -7.12
N GLY A 64 -1.55 15.32 -7.87
CA GLY A 64 -0.58 15.26 -8.97
C GLY A 64 0.82 14.87 -8.50
N PHE A 65 1.30 15.45 -7.39
CA PHE A 65 2.58 15.08 -6.79
C PHE A 65 2.61 13.62 -6.33
N MET A 66 1.61 13.19 -5.55
CA MET A 66 1.53 11.84 -5.02
C MET A 66 1.45 10.79 -6.13
N GLN A 67 0.67 11.05 -7.18
CA GLN A 67 0.57 10.14 -8.32
C GLN A 67 1.86 10.14 -9.14
N GLY A 68 2.41 11.30 -9.48
CA GLY A 68 3.64 11.38 -10.28
C GLY A 68 4.81 10.67 -9.61
N VAL A 69 5.11 11.03 -8.36
CA VAL A 69 6.22 10.43 -7.59
C VAL A 69 5.90 8.97 -7.23
N GLY A 70 4.67 8.69 -6.80
CA GLY A 70 4.26 7.35 -6.37
C GLY A 70 4.31 6.34 -7.51
N TYR A 71 3.80 6.68 -8.70
CA TYR A 71 3.86 5.79 -9.86
C TYR A 71 5.28 5.64 -10.40
N ALA A 72 6.07 6.71 -10.44
CA ALA A 72 7.47 6.64 -10.83
C ALA A 72 8.26 5.67 -9.94
N PHE A 73 8.05 5.74 -8.62
CA PHE A 73 8.65 4.79 -7.67
C PHE A 73 8.09 3.37 -7.81
N SER A 74 6.78 3.24 -8.08
CA SER A 74 6.12 1.94 -8.24
C SER A 74 6.66 1.12 -9.42
N CYS A 75 7.20 1.77 -10.46
CA CYS A 75 7.86 1.09 -11.57
C CYS A 75 9.05 0.22 -11.12
N LEU A 76 9.69 0.55 -10.00
CA LEU A 76 10.77 -0.26 -9.43
C LEU A 76 10.27 -1.54 -8.77
N GLY A 77 9.01 -1.60 -8.36
CA GLY A 77 8.44 -2.73 -7.61
C GLY A 77 8.59 -4.08 -8.33
N PRO A 78 8.08 -4.23 -9.57
CA PRO A 78 8.22 -5.48 -10.33
C PRO A 78 9.68 -5.87 -10.61
N PHE A 79 10.53 -4.88 -10.91
CA PHE A 79 11.95 -5.10 -11.14
C PHE A 79 12.64 -5.66 -9.89
N LEU A 80 12.46 -4.99 -8.73
CA LEU A 80 13.03 -5.43 -7.46
C LEU A 80 12.48 -6.80 -7.05
N PHE A 81 11.18 -7.04 -7.23
CA PHE A 81 10.56 -8.34 -6.91
C PHE A 81 11.18 -9.48 -7.72
N GLY A 82 11.34 -9.30 -9.03
CA GLY A 82 11.98 -10.28 -9.91
C GLY A 82 13.47 -10.46 -9.60
N TRP A 83 14.21 -9.37 -9.42
CA TRP A 83 15.63 -9.41 -9.11
C TRP A 83 15.93 -10.10 -7.78
N LEU A 84 15.12 -9.84 -6.74
CA LEU A 84 15.22 -10.52 -5.44
C LEU A 84 14.97 -12.03 -5.56
N HIS A 85 14.08 -12.45 -6.46
CA HIS A 85 13.85 -13.86 -6.75
C HIS A 85 15.06 -14.48 -7.45
N GLU A 86 15.59 -13.81 -8.47
CA GLU A 86 16.72 -14.28 -9.27
C GLU A 86 17.97 -14.52 -8.41
N ILE A 87 18.32 -13.57 -7.54
CA ILE A 87 19.51 -13.71 -6.69
C ILE A 87 19.37 -14.74 -5.57
N SER A 88 18.14 -15.02 -5.12
CA SER A 88 17.89 -15.93 -3.99
C SER A 88 17.48 -17.33 -4.40
N GLY A 89 16.99 -17.52 -5.63
CA GLY A 89 16.41 -18.78 -6.10
C GLY A 89 15.13 -19.20 -5.36
N ALA A 90 14.58 -18.34 -4.50
CA ALA A 90 13.47 -18.65 -3.61
C ALA A 90 12.47 -17.48 -3.53
N TRP A 91 11.29 -17.75 -2.98
CA TRP A 91 10.21 -16.76 -2.86
C TRP A 91 10.27 -15.95 -1.55
N TYR A 92 11.12 -16.34 -0.59
CA TYR A 92 11.19 -15.69 0.71
C TYR A 92 11.60 -14.21 0.63
N LEU A 93 12.61 -13.86 -0.18
CA LEU A 93 13.04 -12.46 -0.33
C LEU A 93 11.99 -11.60 -1.04
N PRO A 94 11.42 -12.02 -2.19
CA PRO A 94 10.33 -11.29 -2.83
C PRO A 94 9.12 -11.04 -1.92
N PHE A 95 8.67 -12.08 -1.18
CA PHE A 95 7.55 -11.92 -0.25
C PHE A 95 7.92 -11.09 0.98
N GLY A 96 9.15 -11.18 1.47
CA GLY A 96 9.68 -10.28 2.52
C GLY A 96 9.66 -8.81 2.09
N PHE A 97 10.00 -8.54 0.81
CA PHE A 97 9.88 -7.20 0.23
C PHE A 97 8.43 -6.70 0.18
N LEU A 98 7.46 -7.54 -0.19
CA LEU A 98 6.04 -7.16 -0.15
C LEU A 98 5.56 -6.86 1.27
N VAL A 99 5.99 -7.64 2.27
CA VAL A 99 5.71 -7.37 3.69
C VAL A 99 6.33 -6.04 4.12
N PHE A 100 7.56 -5.76 3.72
CA PHE A 100 8.21 -4.47 3.96
C PHE A 100 7.40 -3.31 3.37
N CYS A 101 6.97 -3.41 2.10
CA CYS A 101 6.10 -2.41 1.48
C CYS A 101 4.78 -2.22 2.24
N ALA A 102 4.16 -3.30 2.73
CA ALA A 102 2.96 -3.22 3.54
C ALA A 102 3.19 -2.51 4.89
N LEU A 103 4.36 -2.68 5.51
CA LEU A 103 4.74 -1.97 6.74
C LEU A 103 4.97 -0.48 6.48
N VAL A 104 5.60 -0.12 5.35
CA VAL A 104 5.72 1.28 4.91
C VAL A 104 4.34 1.90 4.71
N LEU A 105 3.41 1.18 4.06
CA LEU A 105 2.03 1.62 3.90
C LEU A 105 1.34 1.86 5.26
N LEU A 106 1.48 0.93 6.21
CA LEU A 106 0.89 1.02 7.54
C LEU A 106 1.40 2.25 8.30
N THR A 107 2.71 2.44 8.33
CA THR A 107 3.36 3.55 9.05
C THR A 107 3.07 4.91 8.41
N ALA A 108 3.10 5.01 7.08
CA ALA A 108 2.70 6.22 6.37
C ALA A 108 1.22 6.58 6.60
N SER A 109 0.35 5.56 6.60
CA SER A 109 -1.08 5.74 6.82
C SER A 109 -1.42 6.20 8.23
N TRP A 110 -0.61 5.83 9.23
CA TRP A 110 -0.78 6.33 10.60
C TRP A 110 -0.67 7.86 10.67
N VAL A 111 0.25 8.44 9.90
CA VAL A 111 0.42 9.89 9.79
C VAL A 111 -0.70 10.50 8.96
N ALA A 112 -1.02 9.92 7.80
CA ALA A 112 -2.04 10.44 6.88
C ALA A 112 -3.47 10.43 7.45
N CYS A 113 -3.79 9.45 8.31
CA CYS A 113 -5.12 9.32 8.90
C CYS A 113 -5.41 10.34 10.02
N LYS A 114 -4.39 10.99 10.58
CA LYS A 114 -4.56 12.01 11.64
C LYS A 114 -5.47 13.15 11.14
N PRO A 115 -6.40 13.65 11.96
CA PRO A 115 -7.35 14.70 11.57
C PRO A 115 -6.70 16.08 11.56
N GLN A 116 -5.72 16.30 10.68
CA GLN A 116 -4.97 17.55 10.52
C GLN A 116 -5.00 18.00 9.06
N LYS A 117 -4.99 19.30 8.80
CA LYS A 117 -4.81 19.81 7.44
C LYS A 117 -3.34 20.04 7.16
N LEU A 118 -2.91 19.75 5.93
CA LEU A 118 -1.52 19.88 5.53
C LEU A 118 -1.04 21.33 5.67
N GLU A 119 -1.91 22.29 5.31
CA GLU A 119 -1.60 23.73 5.32
C GLU A 119 -1.43 24.33 6.72
N ASP A 120 -1.80 23.61 7.78
CA ASP A 120 -1.65 24.10 9.16
C ASP A 120 -0.22 23.84 9.73
N GLN A 121 0.63 23.13 8.97
CA GLN A 121 2.01 22.75 9.37
C GLN A 121 3.11 23.50 8.61
N TRP A 122 2.75 24.51 7.82
CA TRP A 122 3.62 25.32 6.98
C TRP A 122 3.58 26.76 7.46
#